data_AF-A0A2S5M5Z6-F1
#
_entry.id   AF-A0A2S5M5Z6-F1
#
_cell.length_a   1.000
_cell.length_b   1.000
_cell.length_c   1.000
_cell.angle_alpha   90.00
_cell.angle_beta   90.00
_cell.angle_gamma   90.00
#
_symmetry.space_group_name_H-M   'P 1'
#
loop_
_entity.id
_entity.type
_entity.pdbx_description
1 polymer ?
#
loop_
_entity_poly.entity_id
_entity_poly.type
_entity_poly.pdbx_seq_one_letter_code
_entity_poly.pdbx_strand_id
1 'polypeptide(L)'
;MKKLTHHSGFTILEILVALAISSILMIAGVQLSDVKSQDITDQNTAQYHAMINNAAMKYIQSISSAVKSDASITLTTPRTINFNEIKTAGFIPKQFENATTNPYGQSICVFVYKDPANINDISALVVSEGGQDIPMGRLPNLSTLIGPAGGYIHPNTPTTAIGSYGKWTKPIPNLSCSGQRADENHIASQVYFDGSDLTQNYLYRSEVPGHPEANEMNTPLVMNAESTKDDVCTKLGSISRSSTGELLACSGTSSPYTWKASSGSTYWKDPVETYANLVSLPCTATESGETRVVKAPTVGTGARAYTCSGTGTWSPLSSDDNGNLTIAGEALINKLSGNLEITTVVVDGSVCSTNGRIARDASGLILSCQSGSWKKVATLGVSSTYTTPINGACNSGSYAIGSQTSTVCTAYATTCTPYCSSGFNSMSGWVCLSWDTSCAHSCSSQQTGTTTTCANP
;
A
#
# COMPACT_ATOMS: atom_id res chain seq x y z
N MET A 1 -5.73 50.67 -94.32
CA MET A 1 -5.63 49.22 -94.04
C MET A 1 -6.68 48.87 -92.99
N LYS A 2 -7.74 48.15 -93.34
CA LYS A 2 -8.81 47.74 -92.42
C LYS A 2 -8.77 46.21 -92.35
N LYS A 3 -8.39 45.67 -91.19
CA LYS A 3 -8.28 44.23 -90.93
C LYS A 3 -9.71 43.64 -90.93
N LEU A 4 -10.06 42.85 -91.94
CA LEU A 4 -11.28 42.05 -91.95
C LEU A 4 -11.03 40.80 -91.09
N THR A 5 -11.63 40.77 -89.90
CA THR A 5 -11.67 39.57 -89.05
C THR A 5 -12.70 38.60 -89.64
N HIS A 6 -12.23 37.41 -90.03
CA HIS A 6 -13.07 36.32 -90.52
C HIS A 6 -13.89 35.75 -89.36
N HIS A 7 -15.18 36.03 -89.33
CA HIS A 7 -16.12 35.27 -88.49
C HIS A 7 -16.49 33.99 -89.22
N SER A 8 -15.86 32.87 -88.84
CA SER A 8 -16.29 31.54 -89.24
C SER A 8 -17.57 31.21 -88.46
N GLY A 9 -18.74 31.36 -89.09
CA GLY A 9 -20.00 30.91 -88.52
C GLY A 9 -20.02 29.38 -88.40
N PHE A 10 -20.42 28.86 -87.24
CA PHE A 10 -20.59 27.42 -87.03
C PHE A 10 -21.66 26.87 -87.97
N THR A 11 -21.33 25.80 -88.70
CA THR A 11 -22.29 25.14 -89.58
C THR A 11 -23.25 24.28 -88.74
N ILE A 12 -24.53 24.21 -89.12
CA ILE A 12 -25.57 23.42 -88.41
C ILE A 12 -25.13 21.95 -88.22
N LEU A 13 -24.34 21.41 -89.17
CA LEU A 13 -23.81 20.06 -89.12
C LEU A 13 -22.82 19.86 -87.95
N GLU A 14 -21.94 20.82 -87.68
CA GLU A 14 -21.00 20.75 -86.56
C GLU A 14 -21.71 20.78 -85.20
N ILE A 15 -22.78 21.57 -85.09
CA ILE A 15 -23.59 21.63 -83.86
C ILE A 15 -24.32 20.29 -83.63
N LEU A 16 -24.84 19.66 -84.68
CA LEU A 16 -25.50 18.35 -84.57
C LEU A 16 -24.52 17.24 -84.20
N VAL A 17 -23.33 17.23 -84.79
CA VAL A 17 -22.28 16.24 -84.46
C VAL A 17 -21.78 16.45 -83.03
N ALA A 18 -21.56 17.70 -82.61
CA ALA A 18 -21.15 18.01 -81.24
C ALA A 18 -22.19 17.55 -80.21
N LEU A 19 -23.49 17.80 -80.45
CA LEU A 19 -24.57 17.35 -79.57
C LEU A 19 -24.68 15.82 -79.50
N ALA A 20 -24.53 15.12 -80.63
CA ALA A 20 -24.52 13.66 -80.66
C ALA A 20 -23.36 13.10 -79.81
N ILE A 21 -22.15 13.64 -79.98
CA ILE A 21 -20.97 13.22 -79.19
C ILE A 21 -21.15 13.57 -77.70
N SER A 22 -21.65 14.75 -77.37
CA SER A 22 -21.93 15.13 -75.98
C SER A 22 -22.98 14.23 -75.32
N SER A 23 -24.01 13.80 -76.05
CA SER A 23 -25.02 12.89 -75.50
C SER A 23 -24.45 11.50 -75.17
N ILE A 24 -23.57 10.97 -76.03
CA ILE A 24 -22.89 9.69 -75.80
C ILE A 24 -21.93 9.80 -74.60
N LEU A 25 -21.21 10.91 -74.49
CA LEU A 25 -20.31 11.17 -73.36
C LEU A 25 -21.07 11.36 -72.04
N MET A 26 -22.27 11.95 -72.06
CA MET A 26 -23.13 12.05 -70.87
C MET A 26 -23.63 10.68 -70.41
N ILE A 27 -24.06 9.80 -71.32
CA ILE A 27 -24.50 8.44 -70.96
C ILE A 27 -23.33 7.64 -70.37
N ALA A 28 -22.15 7.69 -71.00
CA ALA A 28 -20.94 7.07 -70.46
C ALA A 28 -20.54 7.68 -69.10
N GLY A 29 -20.69 8.99 -68.94
CA GLY A 29 -20.42 9.72 -67.69
C GLY A 29 -21.36 9.33 -66.54
N VAL A 30 -22.65 9.12 -66.82
CA VAL A 30 -23.63 8.63 -65.84
C VAL A 30 -23.29 7.20 -65.41
N GLN A 31 -23.00 6.31 -66.36
CA GLN A 31 -22.61 4.92 -66.05
C GLN A 31 -21.32 4.84 -65.21
N LEU A 32 -20.32 5.67 -65.52
CA LEU A 32 -19.09 5.77 -64.71
C LEU A 32 -19.33 6.37 -63.32
N SER A 33 -20.28 7.30 -63.21
CA SER A 33 -20.67 7.90 -61.92
C SER A 33 -21.42 6.89 -61.05
N ASP A 34 -22.30 6.08 -61.64
CA ASP A 34 -23.04 5.02 -60.97
C ASP A 34 -22.10 3.91 -60.46
N VAL A 35 -21.16 3.46 -61.30
CA VAL A 35 -20.15 2.47 -60.89
C VAL A 35 -19.29 3.00 -59.75
N LYS A 36 -18.82 4.25 -59.84
CA LYS A 36 -18.04 4.87 -58.75
C LYS A 36 -18.85 5.05 -57.47
N SER A 37 -20.13 5.41 -57.57
CA SER A 37 -21.02 5.53 -56.42
C SER A 37 -21.21 4.17 -55.73
N GLN A 38 -21.34 3.10 -56.50
CA GLN A 38 -21.41 1.75 -55.97
C GLN A 38 -20.08 1.30 -55.34
N ASP A 39 -18.93 1.63 -55.94
CA ASP A 39 -17.62 1.31 -55.35
C ASP A 39 -17.40 2.01 -54.00
N ILE A 40 -17.88 3.25 -53.85
CA ILE A 40 -17.89 3.95 -52.57
C ILE A 40 -18.86 3.28 -51.59
N THR A 41 -20.01 2.82 -52.07
CA THR A 41 -21.00 2.07 -51.26
C THR A 41 -20.40 0.78 -50.73
N ASP A 42 -19.70 0.01 -51.57
CA ASP A 42 -18.98 -1.21 -51.17
C ASP A 42 -17.89 -0.91 -50.15
N GLN A 43 -17.05 0.10 -50.40
CA GLN A 43 -15.98 0.49 -49.49
C GLN A 43 -16.53 0.89 -48.11
N ASN A 44 -17.56 1.72 -48.07
CA ASN A 44 -18.20 2.13 -46.83
C ASN A 44 -18.87 0.96 -46.12
N THR A 45 -19.48 0.04 -46.87
CA THR A 45 -20.08 -1.19 -46.34
C THR A 45 -19.03 -2.11 -45.73
N ALA A 46 -17.89 -2.29 -46.41
CA ALA A 46 -16.77 -3.08 -45.92
C ALA A 46 -16.14 -2.47 -44.66
N GLN A 47 -15.91 -1.16 -44.65
CA GLN A 47 -15.37 -0.45 -43.48
C GLN A 47 -16.32 -0.53 -42.28
N TYR A 48 -17.62 -0.35 -42.51
CA TYR A 48 -18.64 -0.53 -41.50
C TYR A 48 -18.58 -1.95 -40.91
N HIS A 49 -18.57 -2.98 -41.77
CA HIS A 49 -18.52 -4.37 -41.31
C HIS A 49 -17.22 -4.71 -40.58
N ALA A 50 -16.08 -4.20 -41.03
CA ALA A 50 -14.78 -4.38 -40.37
C ALA A 50 -14.77 -3.72 -38.98
N MET A 51 -15.34 -2.52 -38.84
CA MET A 51 -15.52 -1.85 -37.54
C MET A 51 -16.38 -2.69 -36.61
N ILE A 52 -17.52 -3.20 -37.08
CA ILE A 52 -18.40 -4.04 -36.27
C ILE A 52 -17.73 -5.37 -35.92
N ASN A 53 -16.98 -5.98 -36.83
CA ASN A 53 -16.20 -7.18 -36.55
C ASN A 53 -15.21 -6.93 -35.41
N ASN A 54 -14.47 -5.81 -35.44
CA ASN A 54 -13.56 -5.43 -34.36
C ASN A 54 -14.28 -5.14 -33.03
N ALA A 55 -15.45 -4.50 -33.07
CA ALA A 55 -16.25 -4.24 -31.87
C ALA A 55 -16.82 -5.54 -31.27
N ALA A 56 -17.33 -6.43 -32.11
CA ALA A 56 -17.81 -7.74 -31.73
C ALA A 56 -16.68 -8.58 -31.11
N MET A 57 -15.48 -8.54 -31.69
CA MET A 57 -14.30 -9.22 -31.12
C MET A 57 -14.05 -8.80 -29.67
N LYS A 58 -13.94 -7.49 -29.43
CA LYS A 58 -13.70 -6.93 -28.09
C LYS A 58 -14.85 -7.24 -27.13
N TYR A 59 -16.08 -7.15 -27.61
CA TYR A 59 -17.25 -7.46 -26.79
C TYR A 59 -17.26 -8.93 -26.37
N ILE A 60 -17.06 -9.87 -27.30
CA ILE A 60 -17.01 -11.31 -27.01
C ILE A 60 -15.89 -11.62 -26.01
N GLN A 61 -14.72 -11.00 -26.14
CA GLN A 61 -13.65 -11.14 -25.15
C GLN A 61 -14.09 -10.70 -23.75
N SER A 62 -14.81 -9.58 -23.64
CA SER A 62 -15.31 -9.05 -22.35
C SER A 62 -16.32 -9.97 -21.66
N ILE A 63 -17.12 -10.71 -22.44
CA ILE A 63 -18.13 -11.66 -21.93
C ILE A 63 -17.66 -13.11 -21.98
N SER A 64 -16.38 -13.36 -22.27
CA SER A 64 -15.86 -14.70 -22.54
C SER A 64 -16.10 -15.67 -21.38
N SER A 65 -15.94 -15.23 -20.14
CA SER A 65 -16.26 -16.03 -18.95
C SER A 65 -17.72 -16.48 -18.91
N ALA A 66 -18.66 -15.60 -19.27
CA ALA A 66 -20.08 -15.92 -19.32
C ALA A 66 -20.38 -16.95 -20.43
N VAL A 67 -19.83 -16.73 -21.64
CA VAL A 67 -19.94 -17.67 -22.77
C VAL A 67 -19.37 -19.05 -22.42
N LYS A 68 -18.22 -19.10 -21.74
CA LYS A 68 -17.60 -20.35 -21.27
C LYS A 68 -18.50 -21.10 -20.31
N SER A 69 -19.11 -20.39 -19.36
CA SER A 69 -19.99 -20.98 -18.34
C SER A 69 -21.37 -21.41 -18.84
N ASP A 70 -21.85 -20.84 -19.94
CA ASP A 70 -23.19 -21.14 -20.47
C ASP A 70 -23.21 -22.45 -21.27
N ALA A 71 -23.78 -23.50 -20.69
CA ALA A 71 -23.87 -24.83 -21.31
C ALA A 71 -24.80 -24.89 -22.54
N SER A 72 -25.65 -23.88 -22.77
CA SER A 72 -26.58 -23.86 -23.92
C SER A 72 -25.89 -23.48 -25.24
N ILE A 73 -24.73 -22.83 -25.16
CA ILE A 73 -23.96 -22.38 -26.32
C ILE A 73 -23.10 -23.53 -26.82
N THR A 74 -23.32 -23.94 -28.07
CA THR A 74 -22.58 -25.03 -28.72
C THR A 74 -22.21 -24.68 -30.16
N LEU A 75 -21.56 -25.60 -30.88
CA LEU A 75 -21.28 -25.47 -32.31
C LEU A 75 -22.54 -25.47 -33.19
N THR A 76 -23.68 -25.98 -32.70
CA THR A 76 -24.95 -26.05 -33.45
C THR A 76 -26.04 -25.14 -32.87
N THR A 77 -25.88 -24.66 -31.63
CA THR A 77 -26.76 -23.72 -30.94
C THR A 77 -25.98 -22.48 -30.52
N PRO A 78 -25.64 -21.57 -31.46
CA PRO A 78 -24.86 -20.38 -31.13
C PRO A 78 -25.70 -19.32 -30.40
N ARG A 79 -25.03 -18.50 -29.59
CA ARG A 79 -25.62 -17.30 -28.99
C ARG A 79 -25.68 -16.17 -30.02
N THR A 80 -26.82 -15.50 -30.12
CA THR A 80 -26.96 -14.30 -30.94
C THR A 80 -26.57 -13.05 -30.15
N ILE A 81 -25.85 -12.13 -30.80
CA ILE A 81 -25.52 -10.80 -30.29
C ILE A 81 -25.90 -9.80 -31.38
N ASN A 82 -26.76 -8.84 -31.03
CA ASN A 82 -27.17 -7.78 -31.95
C ASN A 82 -26.35 -6.49 -31.75
N PHE A 83 -26.51 -5.54 -32.66
CA PHE A 83 -25.82 -4.24 -32.60
C PHE A 83 -26.05 -3.50 -31.28
N ASN A 84 -27.29 -3.50 -30.75
CA ASN A 84 -27.63 -2.78 -29.53
C ASN A 84 -26.92 -3.33 -28.28
N GLU A 85 -26.68 -4.64 -28.23
CA GLU A 85 -25.93 -5.27 -27.16
C GLU A 85 -24.46 -4.80 -27.16
N ILE A 86 -23.81 -4.78 -28.32
CA ILE A 86 -22.43 -4.28 -28.49
C ILE A 86 -22.35 -2.79 -28.18
N LYS A 87 -23.35 -2.01 -28.63
CA LYS A 87 -23.47 -0.56 -28.35
C LYS A 87 -23.60 -0.29 -26.86
N THR A 88 -24.53 -0.96 -26.19
CA THR A 88 -24.81 -0.74 -24.76
C THR A 88 -23.59 -1.11 -23.91
N ALA A 89 -22.80 -2.08 -24.35
CA ALA A 89 -21.54 -2.46 -23.72
C ALA A 89 -20.38 -1.48 -24.00
N GLY A 90 -20.58 -0.45 -24.83
CA GLY A 90 -19.59 0.61 -25.08
C GLY A 90 -18.49 0.24 -26.09
N PHE A 91 -18.67 -0.82 -26.88
CA PHE A 91 -17.68 -1.26 -27.87
C PHE A 91 -17.86 -0.63 -29.25
N ILE A 92 -18.99 0.04 -29.49
CA ILE A 92 -19.22 0.84 -30.71
C ILE A 92 -18.64 2.24 -30.50
N PRO A 93 -17.79 2.77 -31.42
CA PRO A 93 -17.31 4.14 -31.31
C PRO A 93 -18.46 5.14 -31.34
N LYS A 94 -18.37 6.19 -30.53
CA LYS A 94 -19.47 7.16 -30.30
C LYS A 94 -20.06 7.74 -31.59
N GLN A 95 -19.22 8.02 -32.58
CA GLN A 95 -19.63 8.56 -33.88
C GLN A 95 -20.47 7.58 -34.73
N PHE A 96 -20.46 6.28 -34.40
CA PHE A 96 -21.19 5.22 -35.11
C PHE A 96 -22.35 4.61 -34.29
N GLU A 97 -22.64 5.12 -33.10
CA GLU A 97 -23.70 4.57 -32.23
C GLU A 97 -25.10 4.60 -32.86
N ASN A 98 -25.33 5.45 -33.85
CA ASN A 98 -26.60 5.57 -34.56
C ASN A 98 -26.57 4.93 -35.97
N ALA A 99 -25.43 4.39 -36.39
CA ALA A 99 -25.29 3.66 -37.64
C ALA A 99 -25.70 2.20 -37.42
N THR A 100 -27.00 1.94 -37.30
CA THR A 100 -27.53 0.59 -37.02
C THR A 100 -27.54 -0.32 -38.25
N THR A 101 -27.33 0.24 -39.44
CA THR A 101 -27.28 -0.47 -40.72
C THR A 101 -26.12 0.01 -41.57
N ASN A 102 -25.65 -0.85 -42.47
CA ASN A 102 -24.70 -0.48 -43.51
C ASN A 102 -25.37 0.34 -44.65
N PRO A 103 -24.61 0.87 -45.63
CA PRO A 103 -25.16 1.59 -46.78
C PRO A 103 -26.20 0.82 -47.64
N TYR A 104 -26.22 -0.51 -47.59
CA TYR A 104 -27.25 -1.35 -48.22
C TYR A 104 -28.51 -1.51 -47.35
N GLY A 105 -28.57 -0.86 -46.20
CA GLY A 105 -29.68 -0.98 -45.25
C GLY A 105 -29.67 -2.30 -44.47
N GLN A 106 -28.58 -3.05 -44.51
CA GLN A 106 -28.46 -4.35 -43.83
C GLN A 106 -28.01 -4.13 -42.38
N SER A 107 -28.67 -4.81 -41.45
CA SER A 107 -28.33 -4.82 -40.03
C SER A 107 -27.27 -5.89 -39.72
N ILE A 108 -26.66 -5.89 -38.53
CA ILE A 108 -25.65 -6.89 -38.16
C ILE A 108 -26.18 -7.85 -37.11
N CYS A 109 -25.85 -9.14 -37.30
CA CYS A 109 -26.00 -10.18 -36.30
C CYS A 109 -24.67 -10.90 -36.07
N VAL A 110 -24.37 -11.26 -34.83
CA VAL A 110 -23.18 -12.02 -34.48
C VAL A 110 -23.60 -13.34 -33.84
N PHE A 111 -23.10 -14.44 -34.36
CA PHE A 111 -23.31 -15.78 -33.82
C PHE A 111 -22.05 -16.24 -33.11
N VAL A 112 -22.12 -16.48 -31.79
CA VAL A 112 -21.01 -16.97 -30.98
C VAL A 112 -21.15 -18.46 -30.74
N TYR A 113 -20.13 -19.20 -31.12
CA TYR A 113 -20.02 -20.64 -30.99
C TYR A 113 -18.97 -20.99 -29.95
N LYS A 114 -19.22 -22.07 -29.21
CA LYS A 114 -18.28 -22.66 -28.26
C LYS A 114 -18.14 -24.14 -28.55
N ASP A 115 -16.92 -24.65 -28.56
CA ASP A 115 -16.67 -26.08 -28.56
C ASP A 115 -16.88 -26.65 -27.13
N PRO A 116 -17.84 -27.56 -26.90
CA PRO A 116 -18.01 -28.17 -25.58
C PRO A 116 -16.82 -29.04 -25.16
N ALA A 117 -16.01 -29.56 -26.08
CA ALA A 117 -14.82 -30.34 -25.79
C ALA A 117 -13.63 -29.46 -25.40
N ASN A 118 -13.53 -28.25 -25.95
CA ASN A 118 -12.56 -27.24 -25.53
C ASN A 118 -13.25 -25.90 -25.31
N ILE A 119 -13.69 -25.67 -24.07
CA ILE A 119 -14.43 -24.45 -23.69
C ILE A 119 -13.65 -23.15 -23.94
N ASN A 120 -12.33 -23.21 -24.16
CA ASN A 120 -11.52 -22.05 -24.49
C ASN A 120 -11.52 -21.70 -25.99
N ASP A 121 -11.98 -22.60 -26.85
CA ASP A 121 -12.09 -22.37 -28.28
C ASP A 121 -13.45 -21.74 -28.59
N ILE A 122 -13.46 -20.41 -28.62
CA ILE A 122 -14.62 -19.61 -29.00
C ILE A 122 -14.41 -19.12 -30.43
N SER A 123 -15.42 -19.29 -31.27
CA SER A 123 -15.45 -18.68 -32.59
C SER A 123 -16.74 -17.90 -32.77
N ALA A 124 -16.74 -16.88 -33.62
CA ALA A 124 -17.95 -16.17 -33.97
C ALA A 124 -18.05 -15.88 -35.46
N LEU A 125 -19.28 -15.72 -35.93
CA LEU A 125 -19.62 -15.33 -37.29
C LEU A 125 -20.43 -14.04 -37.24
N VAL A 126 -19.86 -12.97 -37.78
CA VAL A 126 -20.51 -11.66 -37.91
C VAL A 126 -21.14 -11.61 -39.30
N VAL A 127 -22.46 -11.48 -39.40
CA VAL A 127 -23.21 -11.46 -40.67
C VAL A 127 -24.03 -10.19 -40.81
N SER A 128 -24.29 -9.81 -42.05
CA SER A 128 -25.32 -8.81 -42.38
C SER A 128 -26.67 -9.48 -42.65
N GLU A 129 -27.75 -8.80 -42.27
CA GLU A 129 -29.14 -9.29 -42.34
C GLU A 129 -30.12 -8.22 -42.84
N GLY A 130 -31.05 -8.65 -43.70
CA GLY A 130 -32.11 -7.81 -44.27
C GLY A 130 -31.56 -6.70 -45.16
N GLY A 131 -32.38 -5.73 -45.53
CA GLY A 131 -31.96 -4.63 -46.41
C GLY A 131 -31.91 -5.04 -47.89
N GLN A 132 -31.03 -4.40 -48.66
CA GLN A 132 -30.86 -4.67 -50.10
C GLN A 132 -29.77 -5.70 -50.35
N ASP A 133 -29.98 -6.56 -51.34
CA ASP A 133 -29.00 -7.54 -51.79
C ASP A 133 -27.77 -6.87 -52.40
N ILE A 134 -26.58 -7.34 -52.02
CA ILE A 134 -25.33 -6.93 -52.65
C ILE A 134 -25.13 -7.81 -53.90
N PRO A 135 -24.99 -7.23 -55.10
CA PRO A 135 -24.84 -8.01 -56.33
C PRO A 135 -23.69 -9.01 -56.25
N MET A 136 -23.93 -10.26 -56.70
CA MET A 136 -22.95 -11.35 -56.64
C MET A 136 -21.56 -10.97 -57.17
N GLY A 137 -21.49 -10.19 -58.26
CA GLY A 137 -20.21 -9.76 -58.84
C GLY A 137 -19.36 -8.85 -57.94
N ARG A 138 -19.95 -8.28 -56.88
CA ARG A 138 -19.31 -7.35 -55.94
C ARG A 138 -18.93 -8.03 -54.62
N LEU A 139 -19.66 -9.07 -54.21
CA LEU A 139 -19.47 -9.77 -52.93
C LEU A 139 -18.01 -10.19 -52.65
N PRO A 140 -17.28 -10.85 -53.57
CA PRO A 140 -15.90 -11.26 -53.28
C PRO A 140 -14.96 -10.08 -53.11
N ASN A 141 -15.13 -9.02 -53.90
CA ASN A 141 -14.29 -7.82 -53.78
C ASN A 141 -14.57 -7.09 -52.46
N LEU A 142 -15.85 -6.89 -52.14
CA LEU A 142 -16.26 -6.29 -50.87
C LEU A 142 -15.73 -7.10 -49.68
N SER A 143 -15.78 -8.43 -49.73
CA SER A 143 -15.23 -9.26 -48.65
C SER A 143 -13.73 -9.07 -48.46
N THR A 144 -12.97 -8.82 -49.53
CA THR A 144 -11.54 -8.52 -49.40
C THR A 144 -11.26 -7.15 -48.77
N LEU A 145 -12.14 -6.17 -48.99
CA LEU A 145 -12.03 -4.83 -48.38
C LEU A 145 -12.27 -4.85 -46.86
N ILE A 146 -13.02 -5.84 -46.34
CA ILE A 146 -13.18 -6.05 -44.89
C ILE A 146 -11.85 -6.49 -44.25
N GLY A 147 -11.00 -7.16 -45.03
CA GLY A 147 -9.71 -7.70 -44.59
C GLY A 147 -9.69 -9.23 -44.47
N PRO A 148 -8.69 -9.80 -43.77
CA PRO A 148 -8.47 -11.26 -43.72
C PRO A 148 -9.65 -12.06 -43.14
N ALA A 149 -10.42 -11.46 -42.24
CA ALA A 149 -11.61 -12.05 -41.63
C ALA A 149 -12.84 -12.01 -42.55
N GLY A 150 -12.83 -11.18 -43.59
CA GLY A 150 -13.98 -10.91 -44.45
C GLY A 150 -14.41 -12.12 -45.26
N GLY A 151 -15.72 -12.21 -45.50
CA GLY A 151 -16.37 -13.24 -46.29
C GLY A 151 -17.74 -12.78 -46.81
N TYR A 152 -18.45 -13.67 -47.48
CA TYR A 152 -19.76 -13.40 -48.07
C TYR A 152 -20.60 -14.68 -48.13
N ILE A 153 -21.89 -14.51 -48.40
CA ILE A 153 -22.87 -15.59 -48.54
C ILE A 153 -23.23 -15.70 -50.02
N HIS A 154 -22.79 -16.79 -50.65
CA HIS A 154 -22.95 -16.98 -52.08
C HIS A 154 -24.39 -17.45 -52.40
N PRO A 155 -25.05 -16.94 -53.46
CA PRO A 155 -26.41 -17.34 -53.87
C PRO A 155 -26.61 -18.85 -54.07
N ASN A 156 -25.64 -19.51 -54.70
CA ASN A 156 -25.69 -20.97 -54.87
C ASN A 156 -25.47 -21.77 -53.56
N THR A 157 -25.00 -21.16 -52.47
CA THR A 157 -24.76 -21.83 -51.18
C THR A 157 -25.25 -20.96 -50.00
N PRO A 158 -26.56 -20.69 -49.90
CA PRO A 158 -27.16 -19.72 -48.97
C PRO A 158 -27.05 -20.09 -47.48
N THR A 159 -26.62 -21.33 -47.19
CA THR A 159 -26.48 -21.85 -45.84
C THR A 159 -25.05 -21.76 -45.30
N THR A 160 -24.09 -21.27 -46.09
CA THR A 160 -22.68 -21.22 -45.73
C THR A 160 -22.06 -19.87 -46.08
N ALA A 161 -21.40 -19.27 -45.10
CA ALA A 161 -20.54 -18.11 -45.32
C ALA A 161 -19.15 -18.59 -45.77
N ILE A 162 -18.61 -17.93 -46.79
CA ILE A 162 -17.32 -18.25 -47.41
C ILE A 162 -16.39 -17.06 -47.23
N GLY A 163 -15.21 -17.28 -46.67
CA GLY A 163 -14.18 -16.27 -46.54
C GLY A 163 -13.64 -15.78 -47.88
N SER A 164 -13.04 -14.60 -47.88
CA SER A 164 -12.28 -14.07 -49.02
C SER A 164 -11.33 -15.13 -49.58
N TYR A 165 -11.42 -15.40 -50.89
CA TYR A 165 -10.67 -16.47 -51.58
C TYR A 165 -10.86 -17.89 -51.02
N GLY A 166 -11.96 -18.17 -50.32
CA GLY A 166 -12.28 -19.50 -49.79
C GLY A 166 -11.39 -19.96 -48.63
N LYS A 167 -10.75 -19.03 -47.91
CA LYS A 167 -9.80 -19.35 -46.82
C LYS A 167 -10.45 -19.98 -45.59
N TRP A 168 -11.74 -19.76 -45.39
CA TRP A 168 -12.53 -20.37 -44.34
C TRP A 168 -13.97 -20.54 -44.83
N THR A 169 -14.70 -21.47 -44.21
CA THR A 169 -16.14 -21.64 -44.41
C THR A 169 -16.81 -21.81 -43.05
N LYS A 170 -18.00 -21.24 -42.89
CA LYS A 170 -18.79 -21.39 -41.67
C LYS A 170 -20.27 -21.57 -42.00
N PRO A 171 -20.93 -22.60 -41.44
CA PRO A 171 -22.38 -22.75 -41.55
C PRO A 171 -23.12 -21.58 -40.90
N ILE A 172 -24.15 -21.07 -41.56
CA ILE A 172 -25.00 -20.01 -41.04
C ILE A 172 -26.20 -20.66 -40.33
N PRO A 173 -26.40 -20.41 -39.02
CA PRO A 173 -27.48 -21.02 -38.26
C PRO A 173 -28.84 -20.54 -38.77
N ASN A 174 -29.90 -21.28 -38.44
CA ASN A 174 -31.27 -20.83 -38.68
C ASN A 174 -31.74 -19.88 -37.56
N LEU A 175 -31.01 -18.79 -37.37
CA LEU A 175 -31.24 -17.76 -36.35
C LEU A 175 -31.09 -16.38 -37.00
N SER A 176 -31.65 -15.36 -36.35
CA SER A 176 -31.55 -13.97 -36.80
C SER A 176 -31.61 -12.99 -35.64
N CYS A 177 -30.95 -11.85 -35.78
CA CYS A 177 -31.08 -10.73 -34.87
C CYS A 177 -32.18 -9.74 -35.30
N SER A 178 -32.41 -9.63 -36.61
CA SER A 178 -33.38 -8.70 -37.22
C SER A 178 -34.76 -9.32 -37.50
N GLY A 179 -34.90 -10.63 -37.35
CA GLY A 179 -36.05 -11.41 -37.82
C GLY A 179 -35.93 -11.83 -39.29
N GLN A 180 -34.93 -11.34 -40.01
CA GLN A 180 -34.55 -11.81 -41.35
C GLN A 180 -33.18 -12.50 -41.26
N ARG A 181 -33.15 -13.80 -41.53
CA ARG A 181 -31.93 -14.59 -41.49
C ARG A 181 -30.92 -14.06 -42.51
N ALA A 182 -29.65 -14.01 -42.14
CA ALA A 182 -28.57 -13.79 -43.10
C ALA A 182 -28.60 -14.88 -44.19
N ASP A 183 -28.83 -14.46 -45.42
CA ASP A 183 -28.99 -15.35 -46.56
C ASP A 183 -28.06 -14.90 -47.71
N GLU A 184 -28.26 -15.45 -48.91
CA GLU A 184 -27.56 -15.04 -50.13
C GLU A 184 -27.42 -13.52 -50.28
N ASN A 185 -26.37 -13.08 -50.99
CA ASN A 185 -26.10 -11.67 -51.29
C ASN A 185 -25.78 -10.78 -50.08
N HIS A 186 -25.35 -11.38 -48.98
CA HIS A 186 -24.91 -10.69 -47.77
C HIS A 186 -23.43 -10.93 -47.46
N ILE A 187 -22.85 -10.06 -46.66
CA ILE A 187 -21.45 -10.12 -46.23
C ILE A 187 -21.32 -10.74 -44.85
N ALA A 188 -20.18 -11.38 -44.60
CA ALA A 188 -19.88 -12.07 -43.37
C ALA A 188 -18.43 -11.81 -42.93
N SER A 189 -18.10 -12.13 -41.68
CA SER A 189 -16.73 -12.18 -41.18
C SER A 189 -16.58 -13.21 -40.09
N GLN A 190 -15.46 -13.92 -40.09
CA GLN A 190 -15.13 -14.86 -39.03
C GLN A 190 -14.29 -14.18 -37.95
N VAL A 191 -14.64 -14.48 -36.71
CA VAL A 191 -13.84 -14.20 -35.52
C VAL A 191 -13.42 -15.54 -34.91
N TYR A 192 -12.17 -15.63 -34.51
CA TYR A 192 -11.64 -16.79 -33.78
C TYR A 192 -10.82 -16.28 -32.60
N PHE A 193 -10.97 -16.93 -31.46
CA PHE A 193 -10.15 -16.68 -30.28
C PHE A 193 -9.42 -17.96 -29.92
N ASP A 194 -8.09 -17.87 -29.78
CA ASP A 194 -7.36 -18.89 -29.05
C ASP A 194 -7.45 -18.62 -27.54
N GLY A 195 -7.14 -19.62 -26.70
CA GLY A 195 -7.26 -19.47 -25.24
C GLY A 195 -6.49 -18.28 -24.66
N SER A 196 -5.45 -17.78 -25.34
CA SER A 196 -4.70 -16.57 -24.97
C SER A 196 -5.45 -15.28 -25.28
N ASP A 197 -6.17 -15.22 -26.41
CA ASP A 197 -6.98 -14.06 -26.83
C ASP A 197 -8.11 -13.72 -25.84
N LEU A 198 -8.45 -14.64 -24.96
CA LEU A 198 -9.51 -14.50 -23.95
C LEU A 198 -9.01 -14.01 -22.59
N THR A 199 -7.71 -13.69 -22.46
CA THR A 199 -7.15 -13.07 -21.24
C THR A 199 -7.17 -11.54 -21.37
N GLN A 200 -8.13 -10.88 -20.72
CA GLN A 200 -8.26 -9.41 -20.67
C GLN A 200 -8.16 -8.84 -19.24
N ASN A 201 -7.92 -7.52 -19.14
CA ASN A 201 -7.82 -6.67 -17.93
C ASN A 201 -6.45 -6.55 -17.26
N TYR A 202 -5.37 -6.53 -18.03
CA TYR A 202 -4.05 -6.11 -17.52
C TYR A 202 -3.71 -4.71 -18.02
N LEU A 203 -3.19 -3.87 -17.11
CA LEU A 203 -2.51 -2.64 -17.50
C LEU A 203 -1.15 -3.03 -18.07
N TYR A 204 -1.02 -3.00 -19.40
CA TYR A 204 0.25 -3.26 -20.09
C TYR A 204 0.92 -1.95 -20.48
N ARG A 205 2.19 -1.79 -20.11
CA ARG A 205 3.03 -0.69 -20.57
C ARG A 205 4.44 -1.19 -20.81
N SER A 206 5.00 -0.81 -21.94
CA SER A 206 6.43 -0.99 -22.23
C SER A 206 7.08 0.38 -22.21
N GLU A 207 8.36 0.43 -21.84
CA GLU A 207 9.12 1.67 -21.87
C GLU A 207 9.16 2.23 -23.30
N VAL A 208 8.96 3.54 -23.42
CA VAL A 208 9.20 4.29 -24.66
C VAL A 208 10.52 5.06 -24.51
N PRO A 209 11.64 4.58 -25.11
CA PRO A 209 12.94 5.23 -24.98
C PRO A 209 12.92 6.64 -25.59
N GLY A 210 13.56 7.60 -24.90
CA GLY A 210 13.62 8.99 -25.35
C GLY A 210 12.36 9.83 -25.13
N HIS A 211 11.28 9.22 -24.61
CA HIS A 211 9.98 9.86 -24.36
C HIS A 211 9.50 9.58 -22.93
N PRO A 212 10.07 10.26 -21.91
CA PRO A 212 9.70 10.04 -20.51
C PRO A 212 8.20 10.32 -20.24
N GLU A 213 7.61 11.28 -20.95
CA GLU A 213 6.19 11.64 -20.84
C GLU A 213 5.25 10.48 -21.21
N ALA A 214 5.68 9.61 -22.13
CA ALA A 214 4.91 8.44 -22.54
C ALA A 214 4.96 7.31 -21.49
N ASN A 215 5.83 7.43 -20.48
CA ASN A 215 5.98 6.46 -19.39
C ASN A 215 5.32 6.94 -18.07
N GLU A 216 4.63 8.08 -18.11
CA GLU A 216 3.95 8.71 -16.96
C GLU A 216 2.42 8.62 -17.04
N MET A 217 1.76 8.70 -15.89
CA MET A 217 0.29 8.73 -15.79
C MET A 217 -0.17 10.17 -15.51
N ASN A 218 -0.93 10.77 -16.42
CA ASN A 218 -1.49 12.13 -16.26
C ASN A 218 -2.74 12.20 -15.36
N THR A 219 -3.21 11.06 -14.87
CA THR A 219 -4.35 10.96 -13.96
C THR A 219 -4.01 9.94 -12.87
N PRO A 220 -4.38 10.19 -11.60
CA PRO A 220 -4.14 9.24 -10.53
C PRO A 220 -4.77 7.87 -10.81
N LEU A 221 -4.03 6.81 -10.50
CA LEU A 221 -4.56 5.45 -10.52
C LEU A 221 -5.22 5.15 -9.18
N VAL A 222 -6.55 5.04 -9.17
CA VAL A 222 -7.30 4.60 -7.99
C VAL A 222 -7.50 3.09 -8.06
N MET A 223 -6.92 2.37 -7.10
CA MET A 223 -7.12 0.93 -6.98
C MET A 223 -8.50 0.66 -6.37
N ASN A 224 -9.36 -0.08 -7.08
CA ASN A 224 -10.63 -0.53 -6.50
C ASN A 224 -10.46 -1.69 -5.52
N ALA A 225 -9.35 -2.44 -5.63
CA ALA A 225 -8.98 -3.43 -4.64
C ALA A 225 -8.73 -2.73 -3.31
N GLU A 226 -9.48 -3.14 -2.29
CA GLU A 226 -9.32 -2.70 -0.92
C GLU A 226 -8.81 -3.88 -0.08
N SER A 227 -7.74 -3.65 0.68
CA SER A 227 -7.13 -4.66 1.55
C SER A 227 -6.92 -4.08 2.94
N THR A 228 -6.89 -4.95 3.95
CA THR A 228 -6.49 -4.56 5.31
C THR A 228 -4.99 -4.72 5.47
N LYS A 229 -4.35 -3.78 6.18
CA LYS A 229 -2.96 -3.92 6.60
C LYS A 229 -2.79 -5.16 7.49
N ASP A 230 -1.67 -5.86 7.31
CA ASP A 230 -1.27 -7.09 8.00
C ASP A 230 -2.08 -8.35 7.70
N ASP A 231 -3.16 -8.27 6.92
CA ASP A 231 -3.88 -9.44 6.42
C ASP A 231 -3.06 -10.25 5.40
N VAL A 232 -3.39 -11.53 5.28
CA VAL A 232 -2.78 -12.46 4.32
C VAL A 232 -3.05 -12.02 2.88
N CYS A 233 -2.02 -12.08 2.05
CA CYS A 233 -2.12 -11.93 0.61
C CYS A 233 -1.39 -13.08 -0.11
N THR A 234 -1.91 -13.48 -1.27
CA THR A 234 -1.47 -14.70 -1.97
C THR A 234 -0.52 -14.43 -3.12
N LYS A 235 -0.49 -13.20 -3.63
CA LYS A 235 0.31 -12.81 -4.79
C LYS A 235 1.31 -11.71 -4.44
N LEU A 236 2.57 -12.12 -4.25
CA LEU A 236 3.69 -11.22 -3.98
C LEU A 236 3.75 -10.09 -5.02
N GLY A 237 4.00 -8.86 -4.56
CA GLY A 237 4.10 -7.67 -5.41
C GLY A 237 2.75 -7.07 -5.85
N SER A 238 1.62 -7.63 -5.41
CA SER A 238 0.31 -7.01 -5.63
C SER A 238 0.22 -5.67 -4.91
N ILE A 239 -0.48 -4.71 -5.52
CA ILE A 239 -0.72 -3.37 -4.97
C ILE A 239 -2.23 -3.22 -4.74
N SER A 240 -2.60 -2.66 -3.59
CA SER A 240 -3.98 -2.40 -3.16
C SER A 240 -4.04 -1.09 -2.38
N ARG A 241 -5.22 -0.66 -1.97
CA ARG A 241 -5.38 0.45 -1.01
C ARG A 241 -6.06 -0.02 0.28
N SER A 242 -5.88 0.72 1.37
CA SER A 242 -6.72 0.57 2.56
C SER A 242 -8.07 1.30 2.37
N SER A 243 -8.98 1.09 3.33
CA SER A 243 -10.23 1.84 3.45
C SER A 243 -10.04 3.36 3.64
N THR A 244 -8.85 3.78 4.10
CA THR A 244 -8.47 5.19 4.27
C THR A 244 -7.65 5.74 3.11
N GLY A 245 -7.41 4.94 2.07
CA GLY A 245 -6.64 5.34 0.88
C GLY A 245 -5.11 5.17 1.01
N GLU A 246 -4.61 4.51 2.05
CA GLU A 246 -3.19 4.16 2.18
C GLU A 246 -2.79 3.11 1.14
N LEU A 247 -1.65 3.29 0.47
CA LEU A 247 -1.15 2.32 -0.50
C LEU A 247 -0.58 1.09 0.21
N LEU A 248 -1.06 -0.10 -0.14
CA LEU A 248 -0.61 -1.37 0.42
C LEU A 248 0.09 -2.21 -0.66
N ALA A 249 1.22 -2.82 -0.30
CA ALA A 249 1.95 -3.75 -1.13
C ALA A 249 2.00 -5.13 -0.46
N CYS A 250 1.65 -6.18 -1.20
CA CYS A 250 1.76 -7.55 -0.74
C CYS A 250 3.24 -7.96 -0.73
N SER A 251 3.81 -8.18 0.47
CA SER A 251 5.24 -8.48 0.64
C SER A 251 5.48 -9.56 1.71
N GLY A 252 6.64 -10.20 1.63
CA GLY A 252 7.07 -11.26 2.54
C GLY A 252 8.16 -12.14 1.92
N THR A 253 8.90 -12.87 2.75
CA THR A 253 9.98 -13.78 2.31
C THR A 253 9.50 -15.22 2.09
N SER A 254 8.38 -15.61 2.70
CA SER A 254 7.73 -16.91 2.54
C SER A 254 6.21 -16.76 2.56
N SER A 255 5.53 -17.62 1.82
CA SER A 255 4.05 -17.65 1.76
C SER A 255 3.46 -18.26 3.04
N PRO A 256 2.31 -17.78 3.55
CA PRO A 256 1.52 -16.65 3.03
C PRO A 256 2.19 -15.30 3.24
N TYR A 257 2.09 -14.43 2.24
CA TYR A 257 2.57 -13.05 2.33
C TYR A 257 1.57 -12.19 3.11
N THR A 258 1.93 -10.95 3.41
CA THR A 258 1.05 -10.01 4.13
C THR A 258 1.00 -8.65 3.45
N TRP A 259 -0.15 -7.98 3.54
CA TRP A 259 -0.30 -6.61 3.08
C TRP A 259 0.44 -5.65 3.99
N LYS A 260 1.45 -4.96 3.47
CA LYS A 260 2.20 -3.95 4.22
C LYS A 260 1.95 -2.57 3.63
N ALA A 261 1.92 -1.57 4.50
CA ALA A 261 1.90 -0.18 4.08
C ALA A 261 3.12 0.11 3.20
N SER A 262 2.87 0.59 1.98
CA SER A 262 3.92 1.00 1.04
C SER A 262 4.37 2.44 1.30
N SER A 263 3.57 3.24 2.01
CA SER A 263 3.94 4.56 2.50
C SER A 263 4.48 4.45 3.93
N GLY A 264 5.80 4.50 4.07
CA GLY A 264 6.40 4.85 5.36
C GLY A 264 5.80 6.18 5.81
N SER A 265 5.38 6.29 7.07
CA SER A 265 4.89 7.55 7.62
C SER A 265 5.89 8.67 7.30
N THR A 266 5.39 9.88 6.98
CA THR A 266 6.25 11.03 6.64
C THR A 266 7.37 11.20 7.66
N TYR A 267 7.08 10.90 8.93
CA TYR A 267 7.97 11.04 10.06
C TYR A 267 8.49 9.72 10.63
N TRP A 268 8.02 8.54 10.21
CA TRP A 268 8.59 7.26 10.63
C TRP A 268 9.18 6.52 9.44
N LYS A 269 10.50 6.40 9.46
CA LYS A 269 11.28 5.78 8.39
C LYS A 269 11.82 4.42 8.81
N ASP A 270 12.36 3.70 7.83
CA ASP A 270 12.90 2.36 8.06
C ASP A 270 13.98 2.34 9.16
N PRO A 271 14.03 1.27 9.97
CA PRO A 271 15.08 1.08 10.95
C PRO A 271 16.47 1.05 10.33
N VAL A 272 17.47 1.45 11.11
CA VAL A 272 18.88 1.30 10.75
C VAL A 272 19.55 0.31 11.69
N GLU A 273 20.55 -0.42 11.19
CA GLU A 273 21.20 -1.48 11.96
C GLU A 273 22.00 -0.93 13.14
N THR A 274 22.77 0.15 12.96
CA THR A 274 23.62 0.75 14.01
C THR A 274 23.44 2.26 14.13
N TYR A 275 23.82 2.84 15.27
CA TYR A 275 23.80 4.30 15.45
C TYR A 275 24.75 5.03 14.48
N ALA A 276 25.85 4.39 14.07
CA ALA A 276 26.76 4.94 13.05
C ALA A 276 26.05 5.12 11.69
N ASN A 277 25.16 4.18 11.33
CA ASN A 277 24.35 4.33 10.12
C ASN A 277 23.33 5.47 10.25
N LEU A 278 22.79 5.72 11.45
CA LEU A 278 21.85 6.82 11.66
C LEU A 278 22.53 8.18 11.44
N VAL A 279 23.68 8.42 12.06
CA VAL A 279 24.39 9.71 11.97
C VAL A 279 25.02 9.97 10.60
N SER A 280 25.13 8.95 9.75
CA SER A 280 25.52 9.12 8.34
C SER A 280 24.38 9.63 7.44
N LEU A 281 23.14 9.61 7.94
CA LEU A 281 21.98 10.15 7.22
C LEU A 281 21.88 11.67 7.44
N PRO A 282 21.41 12.43 6.44
CA PRO A 282 21.17 13.85 6.60
C PRO A 282 20.13 14.10 7.69
N CYS A 283 20.38 15.11 8.51
CA CYS A 283 19.42 15.63 9.48
C CYS A 283 19.40 17.15 9.40
N THR A 284 18.81 17.68 8.33
CA THR A 284 18.69 19.12 8.09
C THR A 284 17.24 19.56 8.28
N ALA A 285 16.94 20.84 8.05
CA ALA A 285 15.57 21.35 8.15
C ALA A 285 14.56 20.53 7.31
N THR A 286 15.01 19.86 6.25
CA THR A 286 14.21 18.97 5.40
C THR A 286 13.77 17.69 6.11
N GLU A 287 14.66 17.07 6.90
CA GLU A 287 14.41 15.81 7.61
C GLU A 287 13.94 16.03 9.06
N SER A 288 13.66 17.29 9.45
CA SER A 288 13.20 17.63 10.80
C SER A 288 11.93 16.85 11.16
N GLY A 289 11.97 16.17 12.31
CA GLY A 289 10.88 15.31 12.78
C GLY A 289 10.90 13.88 12.24
N GLU A 290 11.79 13.52 11.31
CA GLU A 290 11.98 12.11 10.93
C GLU A 290 12.46 11.28 12.13
N THR A 291 11.87 10.12 12.31
CA THR A 291 12.12 9.18 13.39
C THR A 291 12.52 7.82 12.81
N ARG A 292 13.61 7.25 13.33
CA ARG A 292 14.12 5.93 12.95
C ARG A 292 14.42 5.10 14.18
N VAL A 293 14.17 3.79 14.08
CA VAL A 293 14.61 2.83 15.10
C VAL A 293 16.03 2.37 14.78
N VAL A 294 16.96 2.53 15.71
CA VAL A 294 18.29 1.93 15.67
C VAL A 294 18.24 0.59 16.37
N LYS A 295 18.55 -0.50 15.68
CA LYS A 295 18.49 -1.86 16.24
C LYS A 295 19.62 -2.14 17.24
N ALA A 296 20.83 -1.65 16.97
CA ALA A 296 21.99 -1.73 17.86
C ALA A 296 22.52 -0.32 18.22
N PRO A 297 21.99 0.32 19.28
CA PRO A 297 22.50 1.61 19.75
C PRO A 297 23.88 1.47 20.40
N THR A 298 24.67 2.54 20.40
CA THR A 298 26.02 2.56 21.01
C THR A 298 25.99 2.39 22.54
N VAL A 299 24.85 2.65 23.19
CA VAL A 299 24.68 2.58 24.65
C VAL A 299 23.40 1.83 25.02
N GLY A 300 23.54 0.80 25.87
CA GLY A 300 22.45 -0.05 26.35
C GLY A 300 22.17 -1.25 25.44
N THR A 301 21.08 -1.95 25.71
CA THR A 301 20.60 -3.10 24.93
C THR A 301 19.19 -2.84 24.41
N GLY A 302 18.86 -3.43 23.24
CA GLY A 302 17.55 -3.29 22.61
C GLY A 302 17.44 -2.10 21.66
N ALA A 303 16.46 -2.17 20.75
CA ALA A 303 16.24 -1.17 19.73
C ALA A 303 15.71 0.15 20.32
N ARG A 304 16.17 1.30 19.79
CA ARG A 304 15.80 2.64 20.28
C ARG A 304 15.41 3.58 19.15
N ALA A 305 14.35 4.36 19.35
CA ALA A 305 13.93 5.39 18.42
C ALA A 305 14.70 6.71 18.61
N TYR A 306 15.10 7.32 17.50
CA TYR A 306 15.78 8.62 17.43
C TYR A 306 15.04 9.52 16.45
N THR A 307 14.90 10.80 16.78
CA THR A 307 14.25 11.82 15.96
C THR A 307 15.26 12.87 15.51
N CYS A 308 15.21 13.27 14.24
CA CYS A 308 16.05 14.34 13.70
C CYS A 308 15.55 15.72 14.18
N SER A 309 16.46 16.52 14.73
CA SER A 309 16.20 17.91 15.17
C SER A 309 16.09 18.91 14.01
N GLY A 310 16.69 18.58 12.87
CA GLY A 310 16.83 19.43 11.69
C GLY A 310 18.08 20.32 11.69
N THR A 311 18.97 20.18 12.67
CA THR A 311 20.21 20.97 12.81
C THR A 311 21.49 20.11 12.77
N GLY A 312 21.38 18.88 12.30
CA GLY A 312 22.46 17.90 12.19
C GLY A 312 22.51 16.88 13.33
N THR A 313 21.54 16.91 14.26
CA THR A 313 21.53 16.04 15.44
C THR A 313 20.33 15.09 15.47
N TRP A 314 20.61 13.82 15.79
CA TRP A 314 19.59 12.79 16.02
C TRP A 314 19.46 12.55 17.53
N SER A 315 18.29 12.88 18.09
CA SER A 315 18.04 12.81 19.55
C SER A 315 17.16 11.61 19.91
N PRO A 316 17.50 10.84 20.96
CA PRO A 316 16.65 9.73 21.42
C PRO A 316 15.32 10.25 21.99
N LEU A 317 14.23 9.51 21.80
CA LEU A 317 12.85 9.92 22.13
C LEU A 317 12.52 10.04 23.65
N SER A 318 13.50 10.26 24.53
CA SER A 318 13.30 10.34 25.99
C SER A 318 14.10 11.46 26.68
N SER A 319 14.74 12.33 25.92
CA SER A 319 15.48 13.47 26.44
C SER A 319 14.97 14.74 25.79
N ASP A 320 14.87 15.83 26.56
CA ASP A 320 14.71 17.16 25.97
C ASP A 320 15.94 17.56 25.13
N ASP A 321 15.88 18.71 24.46
CA ASP A 321 16.94 19.19 23.58
C ASP A 321 18.27 19.48 24.33
N ASN A 322 18.22 19.50 25.67
CA ASN A 322 19.37 19.64 26.56
C ASN A 322 19.85 18.30 27.13
N GLY A 323 19.31 17.17 26.68
CA GLY A 323 19.68 15.83 27.12
C GLY A 323 19.05 15.41 28.46
N ASN A 324 18.15 16.20 29.04
CA ASN A 324 17.54 15.91 30.34
C ASN A 324 16.28 15.06 30.18
N LEU A 325 16.05 14.17 31.14
CA LEU A 325 14.78 13.49 31.32
C LEU A 325 13.96 14.28 32.35
N THR A 326 12.92 14.98 31.91
CA THR A 326 11.98 15.67 32.80
C THR A 326 10.69 14.86 32.94
N ILE A 327 10.33 14.51 34.17
CA ILE A 327 9.09 13.80 34.53
C ILE A 327 8.24 14.78 35.35
N ALA A 328 7.09 15.22 34.81
CA ALA A 328 6.22 16.21 35.47
C ALA A 328 5.43 15.65 36.67
N GLY A 329 5.41 14.32 36.83
CA GLY A 329 4.75 13.60 37.93
C GLY A 329 5.72 12.73 38.74
N GLU A 330 5.24 11.60 39.24
CA GLU A 330 6.07 10.65 39.99
C GLU A 330 6.84 9.71 39.05
N ALA A 331 8.13 9.52 39.33
CA ALA A 331 8.97 8.53 38.67
C ALA A 331 9.03 7.24 39.51
N LEU A 332 8.25 6.22 39.13
CA LEU A 332 8.30 4.91 39.80
C LEU A 332 9.41 4.03 39.20
N ILE A 333 10.48 3.79 39.97
CA ILE A 333 11.58 2.89 39.57
C ILE A 333 11.45 1.57 40.36
N ASN A 334 10.81 0.56 39.77
CA ASN A 334 10.57 -0.74 40.42
C ASN A 334 11.85 -1.53 40.71
N LYS A 335 12.87 -1.42 39.83
CA LYS A 335 14.20 -2.03 40.02
C LYS A 335 15.24 -1.25 39.23
N LEU A 336 16.30 -0.80 39.91
CA LEU A 336 17.51 -0.28 39.27
C LEU A 336 18.57 -1.39 39.25
N SER A 337 18.79 -2.01 38.09
CA SER A 337 19.86 -2.99 37.89
C SER A 337 21.16 -2.25 37.55
N GLY A 338 21.77 -1.58 38.54
CA GLY A 338 22.99 -0.78 38.38
C GLY A 338 23.12 0.31 39.46
N ASN A 339 23.97 1.29 39.21
CA ASN A 339 24.19 2.42 40.12
C ASN A 339 23.59 3.70 39.55
N LEU A 340 22.98 4.52 40.42
CA LEU A 340 22.66 5.91 40.11
C LEU A 340 23.82 6.78 40.58
N GLU A 341 24.55 7.39 39.64
CA GLU A 341 25.64 8.32 39.97
C GLU A 341 25.11 9.75 40.05
N ILE A 342 25.30 10.39 41.21
CA ILE A 342 25.06 11.81 41.40
C ILE A 342 26.40 12.55 41.18
N THR A 343 26.50 13.32 40.11
CA THR A 343 27.76 13.96 39.67
C THR A 343 27.98 15.34 40.26
N THR A 344 26.92 16.02 40.69
CA THR A 344 27.02 17.37 41.28
C THR A 344 27.69 17.29 42.66
N VAL A 345 28.90 17.84 42.77
CA VAL A 345 29.64 17.95 44.04
C VAL A 345 29.41 19.31 44.68
N VAL A 346 29.04 19.33 45.96
CA VAL A 346 28.70 20.54 46.73
C VAL A 346 29.34 20.50 48.12
N VAL A 347 29.45 21.67 48.76
CA VAL A 347 30.02 21.80 50.11
C VAL A 347 28.90 21.88 51.15
N ASP A 348 29.06 21.15 52.26
CA ASP A 348 28.14 21.23 53.40
C ASP A 348 27.99 22.68 53.91
N GLY A 349 26.76 23.09 54.17
CA GLY A 349 26.41 24.45 54.62
C GLY A 349 26.45 25.54 53.54
N SER A 350 26.88 25.23 52.31
CA SER A 350 26.88 26.19 51.20
C SER A 350 25.46 26.44 50.66
N VAL A 351 25.26 27.59 50.02
CA VAL A 351 23.93 28.03 49.53
C VAL A 351 23.46 27.16 48.36
N CYS A 352 22.15 26.88 48.31
CA CYS A 352 21.50 26.15 47.21
C CYS A 352 20.20 26.82 46.78
N SER A 353 19.88 26.75 45.48
CA SER A 353 18.80 27.53 44.86
C SER A 353 17.42 26.87 44.89
N THR A 354 17.33 25.55 45.10
CA THR A 354 16.05 24.82 45.08
C THR A 354 16.05 23.71 46.11
N ASN A 355 15.16 23.81 47.10
CA ASN A 355 14.98 22.77 48.12
C ASN A 355 14.59 21.43 47.47
N GLY A 356 15.09 20.33 48.02
CA GLY A 356 14.81 18.97 47.55
C GLY A 356 15.80 18.44 46.50
N ARG A 357 16.71 19.26 45.96
CA ARG A 357 17.80 18.78 45.11
C ARG A 357 18.72 17.84 45.90
N ILE A 358 19.20 16.79 45.23
CA ILE A 358 20.16 15.83 45.76
C ILE A 358 21.50 16.05 45.06
N ALA A 359 22.58 16.07 45.85
CA ALA A 359 23.96 16.20 45.41
C ALA A 359 24.87 15.34 46.31
N ARG A 360 26.18 15.37 46.09
CA ARG A 360 27.16 14.72 46.96
C ARG A 360 28.25 15.68 47.43
N ASP A 361 28.95 15.37 48.51
CA ASP A 361 30.23 16.02 48.82
C ASP A 361 31.40 15.33 48.09
N ALA A 362 32.61 15.86 48.26
CA ALA A 362 33.81 15.32 47.63
C ALA A 362 34.08 13.87 48.06
N SER A 363 33.70 13.49 49.28
CA SER A 363 33.84 12.15 49.84
C SER A 363 32.73 11.18 49.40
N GLY A 364 31.65 11.69 48.80
CA GLY A 364 30.53 10.91 48.29
C GLY A 364 29.37 10.75 49.25
N LEU A 365 29.34 11.50 50.36
CA LEU A 365 28.15 11.59 51.19
C LEU A 365 27.06 12.34 50.44
N ILE A 366 25.82 11.86 50.56
CA ILE A 366 24.67 12.51 49.94
C ILE A 366 24.27 13.74 50.74
N LEU A 367 24.12 14.87 50.03
CA LEU A 367 23.59 16.11 50.56
C LEU A 367 22.24 16.41 49.90
N SER A 368 21.33 16.96 50.69
CA SER A 368 20.04 17.45 50.24
C SER A 368 19.96 18.96 50.47
N CYS A 369 19.49 19.70 49.46
CA CYS A 369 19.24 21.12 49.62
C CYS A 369 18.01 21.33 50.52
N GLN A 370 18.22 21.95 51.68
CA GLN A 370 17.18 22.18 52.67
C GLN A 370 17.26 23.62 53.19
N SER A 371 16.14 24.34 53.08
CA SER A 371 16.03 25.75 53.48
C SER A 371 17.12 26.64 52.86
N GLY A 372 17.44 26.42 51.59
CA GLY A 372 18.45 27.22 50.87
C GLY A 372 19.91 26.91 51.22
N SER A 373 20.16 25.84 51.98
CA SER A 373 21.52 25.37 52.32
C SER A 373 21.68 23.87 52.03
N TRP A 374 22.84 23.46 51.52
CA TRP A 374 23.19 22.05 51.38
C TRP A 374 23.41 21.44 52.75
N LYS A 375 22.63 20.41 53.11
CA LYS A 375 22.76 19.71 54.38
C LYS A 375 23.05 18.24 54.14
N LYS A 376 23.91 17.68 54.98
CA LYS A 376 24.11 16.22 55.03
C LYS A 376 22.79 15.54 55.37
N VAL A 377 22.42 14.53 54.58
CA VAL A 377 21.32 13.63 54.94
C VAL A 377 21.78 12.84 56.15
N ALA A 378 21.06 12.94 57.27
CA ALA A 378 21.48 12.40 58.56
C ALA A 378 21.91 10.93 58.41
N THR A 379 23.18 10.66 58.67
CA THR A 379 23.64 9.32 58.95
C THR A 379 23.04 8.96 60.31
N LEU A 380 22.31 7.86 60.42
CA LEU A 380 21.96 7.28 61.73
C LEU A 380 23.25 6.78 62.40
N GLY A 381 24.08 7.70 62.86
CA GLY A 381 25.12 7.41 63.82
C GLY A 381 24.40 7.17 65.14
N VAL A 382 24.42 5.94 65.63
CA VAL A 382 24.08 5.65 67.02
C VAL A 382 25.15 6.32 67.88
N SER A 383 24.95 7.60 68.18
CA SER A 383 25.71 8.28 69.23
C SER A 383 25.08 7.91 70.55
N SER A 384 25.42 6.74 71.08
CA SER A 384 25.12 6.39 72.46
C SER A 384 26.05 7.19 73.37
N THR A 385 25.66 8.42 73.68
CA THR A 385 26.27 9.20 74.75
C THR A 385 25.77 8.62 76.07
N TYR A 386 26.56 7.75 76.70
CA TYR A 386 26.29 7.28 78.05
C TYR A 386 27.11 8.13 79.02
N THR A 387 26.48 9.07 79.71
CA THR A 387 27.09 9.78 80.84
C THR A 387 26.96 8.92 82.10
N THR A 388 28.05 8.28 82.54
CA THR A 388 28.13 7.86 83.95
C THR A 388 28.64 9.01 84.81
N PRO A 389 28.17 9.17 86.06
CA PRO A 389 28.81 10.05 87.02
C PRO A 389 30.17 9.46 87.42
N ILE A 390 31.21 10.20 87.05
CA ILE A 390 32.59 10.26 87.55
C ILE A 390 32.88 9.40 88.81
N ASN A 391 33.64 8.32 88.63
CA ASN A 391 34.90 7.98 89.34
C ASN A 391 35.23 6.49 89.18
N GLY A 392 36.06 6.15 88.19
CA GLY A 392 36.63 4.81 88.04
C GLY A 392 37.63 4.79 86.90
N ALA A 393 38.90 4.53 87.21
CA ALA A 393 39.96 4.41 86.21
C ALA A 393 39.68 3.24 85.25
N CYS A 394 40.04 3.40 83.97
CA CYS A 394 39.92 2.32 82.99
C CYS A 394 41.08 1.33 83.15
N ASN A 395 40.78 0.04 83.26
CA ASN A 395 41.78 -1.01 83.37
C ASN A 395 42.51 -1.28 82.04
N SER A 396 43.72 -1.82 82.17
CA SER A 396 44.68 -2.11 81.10
C SER A 396 44.07 -2.90 79.94
N GLY A 397 44.19 -2.36 78.72
CA GLY A 397 43.66 -2.95 77.47
C GLY A 397 42.81 -2.00 76.62
N SER A 398 42.56 -0.77 77.09
CA SER A 398 41.68 0.21 76.42
C SER A 398 42.49 1.25 75.62
N TYR A 399 42.17 1.48 74.35
CA TYR A 399 42.74 2.59 73.54
C TYR A 399 41.77 3.78 73.50
N ALA A 400 42.29 4.99 73.75
CA ALA A 400 41.51 6.22 73.72
C ALA A 400 41.23 6.67 72.27
N ILE A 401 39.96 6.94 71.93
CA ILE A 401 39.60 7.68 70.72
C ILE A 401 39.36 9.13 71.13
N GLY A 402 40.31 10.00 70.80
CA GLY A 402 40.30 11.38 71.26
C GLY A 402 39.32 12.28 70.49
N SER A 403 38.55 13.08 71.25
CA SER A 403 38.51 14.53 71.04
C SER A 403 38.45 15.20 72.43
N GLN A 404 39.04 16.39 72.55
CA GLN A 404 39.43 17.00 73.83
C GLN A 404 38.23 17.16 74.78
N THR A 405 38.32 16.51 75.94
CA THR A 405 37.54 16.64 77.20
C THR A 405 36.73 15.45 77.74
N SER A 406 36.77 14.24 77.16
CA SER A 406 36.28 13.04 77.89
C SER A 406 36.87 11.73 77.38
N THR A 407 37.42 10.92 78.29
CA THR A 407 37.93 9.56 78.04
C THR A 407 36.74 8.59 77.98
N VAL A 408 36.53 7.93 76.85
CA VAL A 408 35.52 6.86 76.68
C VAL A 408 36.22 5.50 76.76
N CYS A 409 35.67 4.57 77.56
CA CYS A 409 36.19 3.22 77.69
C CYS A 409 35.15 2.20 77.20
N THR A 410 35.46 1.52 76.10
CA THR A 410 34.68 0.43 75.54
C THR A 410 35.13 -0.89 76.18
N ALA A 411 34.24 -1.57 76.90
CA ALA A 411 34.49 -2.91 77.44
C ALA A 411 34.02 -3.98 76.43
N TYR A 412 34.89 -4.94 76.12
CA TYR A 412 34.47 -6.23 75.57
C TYR A 412 33.79 -7.02 76.71
N ALA A 413 32.47 -7.15 76.67
CA ALA A 413 31.76 -8.04 77.59
C ALA A 413 31.58 -9.41 76.93
N THR A 414 32.27 -10.43 77.45
CA THR A 414 32.12 -11.84 77.06
C THR A 414 31.01 -12.57 77.82
N THR A 415 30.17 -11.87 78.59
CA THR A 415 29.06 -12.46 79.34
C THR A 415 27.82 -11.56 79.35
N CYS A 416 26.68 -12.10 78.91
CA CYS A 416 25.38 -11.41 78.93
C CYS A 416 24.82 -11.32 80.35
N THR A 417 24.62 -10.10 80.86
CA THR A 417 23.75 -9.84 82.01
C THR A 417 22.77 -8.72 81.64
N PRO A 418 21.44 -8.92 81.77
CA PRO A 418 20.47 -7.88 81.40
C PRO A 418 20.34 -6.86 82.53
N TYR A 419 20.83 -5.63 82.32
CA TYR A 419 20.47 -4.49 83.14
C TYR A 419 19.20 -3.82 82.57
N CYS A 420 18.08 -3.91 83.28
CA CYS A 420 16.92 -3.04 83.06
C CYS A 420 16.97 -1.92 84.12
N SER A 421 17.25 -0.68 83.72
CA SER A 421 17.05 0.50 84.57
C SER A 421 15.86 1.32 84.09
N SER A 422 15.02 1.72 85.04
CA SER A 422 13.79 2.48 84.85
C SER A 422 14.09 3.94 84.52
N GLY A 423 13.69 4.42 83.34
CA GLY A 423 13.71 5.85 83.05
C GLY A 423 13.62 6.24 81.58
N PHE A 424 12.53 5.88 80.89
CA PHE A 424 12.19 6.52 79.61
C PHE A 424 10.69 6.77 79.53
N ASN A 425 10.29 8.02 79.80
CA ASN A 425 9.04 8.56 79.29
C ASN A 425 9.32 9.12 77.87
N SER A 426 8.36 8.88 76.97
CA SER A 426 8.30 9.32 75.57
C SER A 426 9.27 8.65 74.57
N MET A 427 8.99 7.39 74.23
CA MET A 427 8.66 6.92 72.87
C MET A 427 8.64 5.39 72.88
N SER A 428 7.54 4.82 72.42
CA SER A 428 7.19 3.41 72.54
C SER A 428 8.12 2.51 71.71
N GLY A 429 8.97 1.73 72.35
CA GLY A 429 9.72 0.62 71.74
C GLY A 429 10.96 0.22 72.54
N TRP A 430 11.02 -1.02 73.03
CA TRP A 430 12.22 -1.59 73.63
C TRP A 430 13.13 -2.15 72.53
N VAL A 431 14.42 -1.78 72.52
CA VAL A 431 15.41 -2.36 71.60
C VAL A 431 16.38 -3.22 72.41
N CYS A 432 16.33 -4.53 72.23
CA CYS A 432 17.39 -5.44 72.66
C CYS A 432 18.42 -5.56 71.53
N LEU A 433 19.68 -5.18 71.79
CA LEU A 433 20.80 -5.45 70.88
C LEU A 433 21.48 -6.75 71.33
N SER A 434 21.20 -7.87 70.68
CA SER A 434 22.00 -9.10 70.79
C SER A 434 22.78 -9.32 69.49
N TRP A 435 24.10 -9.46 69.59
CA TRP A 435 24.99 -9.75 68.44
C TRP A 435 25.25 -11.26 68.26
N ASP A 436 24.41 -12.10 68.88
CA ASP A 436 24.46 -13.55 68.73
C ASP A 436 23.12 -14.02 68.14
N THR A 437 23.17 -14.71 66.99
CA THR A 437 22.00 -15.20 66.23
C THR A 437 21.26 -16.34 66.93
N SER A 438 21.74 -16.79 68.10
CA SER A 438 21.12 -17.83 68.92
C SER A 438 20.06 -17.31 69.92
N CYS A 439 19.88 -16.00 70.10
CA CYS A 439 18.86 -15.40 70.97
C CYS A 439 17.63 -14.84 70.21
N ALA A 440 17.32 -15.39 69.03
CA ALA A 440 16.13 -15.02 68.28
C ALA A 440 14.88 -15.71 68.84
N HIS A 441 14.37 -15.27 70.00
CA HIS A 441 13.01 -15.61 70.42
C HIS A 441 12.19 -14.36 70.76
N SER A 442 11.18 -14.17 69.92
CA SER A 442 9.99 -13.34 70.03
C SER A 442 9.61 -12.89 71.44
N CYS A 443 9.65 -11.58 71.69
CA CYS A 443 8.83 -10.96 72.73
C CYS A 443 7.56 -10.40 72.08
N SER A 444 6.51 -11.22 72.06
CA SER A 444 5.15 -10.76 71.81
C SER A 444 4.61 -10.03 73.04
N SER A 445 4.11 -8.81 72.84
CA SER A 445 3.11 -8.07 73.64
C SER A 445 3.16 -8.15 75.18
N GLN A 446 3.40 -6.97 75.79
CA GLN A 446 2.82 -6.47 77.05
C GLN A 446 2.49 -7.48 78.15
N GLN A 447 3.31 -7.54 79.21
CA GLN A 447 2.81 -7.58 80.59
C GLN A 447 3.75 -6.85 81.55
N THR A 448 3.15 -6.01 82.39
CA THR A 448 3.78 -5.28 83.49
C THR A 448 3.82 -6.15 84.74
N GLY A 449 5.00 -6.31 85.35
CA GLY A 449 5.14 -6.68 86.76
C GLY A 449 5.94 -7.95 87.06
N THR A 450 6.88 -7.79 87.99
CA THR A 450 7.60 -8.80 88.79
C THR A 450 8.67 -9.68 88.12
N THR A 451 9.82 -9.71 88.82
CA THR A 451 11.09 -10.37 88.51
C THR A 451 10.97 -11.87 88.19
N THR A 452 11.52 -12.28 87.05
CA THR A 452 11.81 -13.69 86.72
C THR A 452 13.32 -13.87 86.54
N THR A 453 13.89 -14.77 87.34
CA THR A 453 15.25 -15.29 87.17
C THR A 453 15.28 -16.23 85.97
N CYS A 454 16.11 -15.95 84.96
CA CYS A 454 16.46 -16.93 83.93
C CYS A 454 17.47 -17.94 84.52
N ALA A 455 17.19 -19.23 84.39
CA ALA A 455 18.14 -20.31 84.69
C ALA A 455 19.26 -20.33 83.64
N ASN A 456 20.42 -20.85 84.02
CA ASN A 456 21.66 -20.91 83.25
C ASN A 456 22.07 -22.38 83.11
N PRO A 457 22.76 -22.81 82.03
CA PRO A 457 22.42 -22.74 80.60
C PRO A 457 21.55 -23.90 80.11
#